data_AF-A0A838YX05-F1
#
_entry.id   AF-A0A838YX05-F1
#
_cell.length_a   1.000
_cell.length_b   1.000
_cell.length_c   1.000
_cell.angle_alpha   90.00
_cell.angle_beta   90.00
_cell.angle_gamma   90.00
#
_symmetry.space_group_name_H-M   'P 1'
#
loop_
_entity.id
_entity.type
_entity.pdbx_description
1 polymer ?
#
loop_
_entity_poly.entity_id
_entity_poly.type
_entity_poly.pdbx_seq_one_letter_code
_entity_poly.pdbx_strand_id
1 'polypeptide(L)'
;MKKYNKGFTLIELMAVLVILGILATIVVVNVSPVFQRANLEKIKADFAQTSKALELYKFNELVYPNTSQGLEALTTPHSDLKNPFLFPDGGYISSIPKDPWG
;
A
#
# COMPACT_ATOMS: atom_id res chain seq x y z
N MET A 1 27.23 -31.07 51.38
CA MET A 1 26.78 -29.68 51.51
C MET A 1 25.48 -29.48 50.74
N LYS A 2 24.33 -29.35 51.43
CA LYS A 2 23.05 -29.04 50.78
C LYS A 2 23.10 -27.57 50.32
N LYS A 3 23.05 -27.33 49.01
CA LYS A 3 22.84 -25.99 48.46
C LYS A 3 21.41 -25.57 48.80
N TYR A 4 21.25 -24.53 49.60
CA TYR A 4 19.95 -23.90 49.83
C TYR A 4 19.55 -23.17 48.54
N ASN A 5 18.53 -23.68 47.85
CA ASN A 5 17.88 -22.94 46.78
C ASN A 5 17.17 -21.74 47.41
N LYS A 6 17.60 -20.52 47.08
CA LYS A 6 16.92 -19.30 47.52
C LYS A 6 15.53 -19.29 46.88
N GLY A 7 14.49 -19.32 47.72
CA GLY A 7 13.10 -19.22 47.29
C GLY A 7 12.76 -17.79 46.87
N PHE A 8 11.79 -17.66 45.96
CA PHE A 8 11.27 -16.39 45.49
C PHE A 8 10.46 -15.70 46.60
N THR A 9 10.65 -14.39 46.79
CA THR A 9 9.89 -13.62 47.78
C THR A 9 8.63 -13.00 47.15
N LEU A 10 7.58 -12.83 47.96
CA LEU A 10 6.38 -12.11 47.52
C LEU A 10 6.70 -10.67 47.10
N ILE A 11 7.69 -10.04 47.76
CA ILE A 11 8.04 -8.65 47.48
C ILE A 11 8.73 -8.51 46.11
N GLU A 12 9.50 -9.51 45.67
CA GLU A 12 10.04 -9.55 44.30
C GLU A 12 8.92 -9.69 43.26
N LEU A 13 7.91 -10.53 43.52
CA LEU A 13 6.76 -10.67 42.62
C LEU A 13 5.99 -9.36 42.50
N MET A 14 5.75 -8.69 43.64
CA MET A 14 5.06 -7.41 43.68
C MET A 14 5.83 -6.34 42.91
N ALA A 15 7.15 -6.25 43.09
CA ALA A 15 8.00 -5.31 42.36
C ALA A 15 7.91 -5.54 40.83
N VAL A 16 7.94 -6.80 40.38
CA VAL A 16 7.80 -7.15 38.96
C VAL A 16 6.44 -6.75 38.41
N LEU A 17 5.34 -7.04 39.13
CA LEU A 17 3.99 -6.69 38.71
C LEU A 17 3.78 -5.16 38.63
N VAL A 18 4.40 -4.41 39.53
CA VAL A 18 4.37 -2.94 39.50
C VAL A 18 5.10 -2.42 38.27
N ILE A 19 6.31 -2.93 37.97
CA ILE A 19 7.06 -2.54 36.77
C ILE A 19 6.29 -2.92 35.50
N LEU A 20 5.70 -4.12 35.44
CA LEU A 20 4.86 -4.55 34.33
C LEU A 20 3.62 -3.67 34.16
N GLY A 21 2.97 -3.26 35.26
CA GLY A 21 1.83 -2.34 35.24
C GLY A 21 2.20 -0.95 34.70
N ILE A 22 3.39 -0.44 35.06
CA ILE A 22 3.91 0.84 34.53
C ILE A 22 4.28 0.71 33.05
N LEU A 23 4.95 -0.37 32.65
CA LEU A 23 5.34 -0.59 31.25
C LEU A 23 4.12 -0.79 30.34
N ALA A 24 3.07 -1.45 30.83
CA ALA A 24 1.85 -1.71 30.07
C ALA A 24 1.11 -0.42 29.66
N THR A 25 1.21 0.67 30.43
CA THR A 25 0.53 1.94 30.11
C THR A 25 1.28 2.80 29.10
N ILE A 26 2.60 2.60 28.97
CA ILE A 26 3.48 3.39 28.10
C ILE A 26 3.37 2.94 26.63
N VAL A 27 2.88 1.72 26.38
CA VAL A 27 2.81 1.16 25.04
C VAL A 27 1.53 1.61 24.33
N VAL A 28 1.59 2.75 23.65
CA VAL A 28 0.62 3.14 22.62
C VAL A 28 1.40 3.55 21.37
N VAL A 29 1.52 2.63 20.41
CA VAL A 29 2.13 2.95 19.11
C VAL A 29 1.02 3.47 18.19
N ASN A 30 0.98 4.79 17.96
CA ASN A 30 0.06 5.38 16.98
C ASN A 30 0.62 5.22 15.55
N VAL A 31 0.21 4.17 14.88
CA VAL A 31 0.60 3.85 13.48
C VAL A 31 -0.27 4.56 12.43
N SER A 32 -1.38 5.19 12.83
CA SER A 32 -2.32 5.86 11.92
C SER A 32 -1.68 6.89 10.97
N PRO A 33 -0.83 7.85 11.44
CA PRO A 33 -0.21 8.83 10.54
C PRO A 33 0.80 8.20 9.58
N VAL A 34 1.40 7.05 9.94
CA VAL A 34 2.32 6.31 9.07
C VAL A 34 1.55 5.68 7.91
N PHE A 35 0.39 5.06 8.19
CA PHE A 35 -0.47 4.51 7.15
C PHE A 35 -0.99 5.58 6.19
N GLN A 36 -1.41 6.74 6.71
CA GLN A 36 -1.85 7.86 5.85
C GLN A 36 -0.75 8.35 4.90
N ARG A 37 0.49 8.51 5.41
CA ARG A 37 1.63 8.90 4.59
C ARG A 37 1.96 7.83 3.55
N ALA A 38 1.95 6.56 3.93
CA ALA A 38 2.19 5.45 3.00
C ALA A 38 1.15 5.41 1.87
N ASN A 39 -0.13 5.62 2.18
CA ASN A 39 -1.20 5.71 1.18
C ASN A 39 -1.00 6.88 0.22
N LEU A 40 -0.63 8.06 0.72
CA LEU A 40 -0.37 9.24 -0.12
C LEU A 40 0.81 9.01 -1.07
N GLU A 41 1.91 8.42 -0.58
CA GLU A 41 3.07 8.11 -1.43
C GLU A 41 2.74 7.03 -2.48
N LYS A 42 1.97 6.01 -2.09
CA LYS A 42 1.49 4.99 -3.04
C LYS A 42 0.68 5.63 -4.18
N ILE A 43 -0.25 6.51 -3.85
CA ILE A 43 -1.09 7.20 -4.83
C ILE A 43 -0.25 8.05 -5.79
N LYS A 44 0.73 8.79 -5.28
CA LYS A 44 1.63 9.57 -6.15
C LYS A 44 2.35 8.68 -7.17
N ALA A 45 2.83 7.51 -6.74
CA ALA A 45 3.47 6.55 -7.63
C ALA A 45 2.49 5.98 -8.67
N ASP A 46 1.28 5.62 -8.23
CA ASP A 46 0.21 5.10 -9.07
C ASP A 46 -0.22 6.11 -10.14
N PHE A 47 -0.36 7.39 -9.78
CA PHE A 47 -0.64 8.49 -10.72
C PHE A 47 0.51 8.67 -11.73
N ALA A 48 1.77 8.62 -11.27
CA ALA A 48 2.91 8.76 -12.16
C ALA A 48 2.99 7.61 -13.18
N GLN A 49 2.68 6.38 -12.77
CA GLN A 49 2.63 5.23 -13.66
C GLN A 49 1.46 5.34 -14.65
N THR A 50 0.28 5.74 -14.17
CA THR A 50 -0.93 5.89 -15.00
C THR A 50 -0.76 7.02 -16.02
N SER A 51 -0.15 8.15 -15.63
CA SER A 51 0.16 9.26 -16.55
C SER A 51 1.06 8.81 -17.69
N LYS A 52 2.12 8.04 -17.39
CA LYS A 52 3.01 7.48 -18.42
C LYS A 52 2.27 6.54 -19.36
N ALA A 53 1.40 5.69 -18.83
CA ALA A 53 0.58 4.79 -19.65
C ALA A 53 -0.36 5.57 -20.58
N LEU A 54 -0.99 6.64 -20.10
CA LEU A 54 -1.84 7.54 -20.91
C LEU A 54 -1.05 8.26 -22.00
N GLU A 55 0.18 8.70 -21.70
CA GLU A 55 1.07 9.31 -22.70
C GLU A 55 1.44 8.32 -23.81
N LEU A 56 1.76 7.08 -23.46
CA LEU A 56 2.04 6.02 -24.44
C LEU A 56 0.80 5.67 -25.26
N TYR A 57 -0.37 5.59 -24.63
CA TYR A 57 -1.64 5.39 -25.32
C TYR A 57 -1.87 6.49 -26.36
N LYS A 58 -1.75 7.76 -25.95
CA LYS A 58 -1.88 8.91 -26.85
C LYS A 58 -0.81 8.91 -27.94
N PHE A 59 0.40 8.45 -27.66
CA PHE A 59 1.43 8.36 -28.68
C PHE A 59 1.03 7.39 -29.81
N ASN A 60 0.42 6.25 -29.49
CA ASN A 60 0.00 5.24 -30.47
C ASN A 60 -1.33 5.59 -31.16
N GLU A 61 -2.31 6.09 -30.39
CA GLU A 61 -3.69 6.33 -30.86
C GLU A 61 -3.95 7.80 -31.24
N LEU A 62 -2.98 8.70 -30.98
CA LEU A 62 -3.05 10.16 -31.17
C LEU A 62 -4.11 10.88 -30.33
N VAL A 63 -4.83 10.15 -29.48
CA VAL A 63 -5.90 10.65 -28.62
C VAL A 63 -5.83 9.96 -27.26
N TYR A 64 -6.36 10.59 -26.22
CA TYR A 64 -6.54 9.92 -24.92
C TYR A 64 -7.81 9.05 -24.94
N PRO A 65 -7.90 8.05 -24.04
CA PRO A 65 -9.14 7.31 -23.84
C PRO A 65 -10.29 8.25 -23.46
N ASN A 66 -11.50 7.90 -23.88
CA ASN A 66 -12.70 8.66 -23.50
C ASN A 66 -13.19 8.24 -22.10
N THR A 67 -14.08 9.05 -21.50
CA THR A 67 -14.61 8.78 -20.16
C THR A 67 -15.40 7.46 -20.08
N SER A 68 -16.05 7.03 -21.17
CA SER A 68 -16.82 5.78 -21.21
C SER A 68 -15.92 4.53 -21.28
N GLN A 69 -14.74 4.66 -21.87
CA GLN A 69 -13.70 3.64 -21.97
C GLN A 69 -12.88 3.55 -20.68
N GLY A 70 -12.73 4.67 -19.96
CA GLY A 70 -12.07 4.72 -18.67
C GLY A 70 -10.58 4.37 -18.73
N LEU A 71 -10.07 3.86 -17.60
CA LEU A 71 -8.68 3.38 -17.48
C LEU A 71 -8.53 1.95 -18.02
N GLU A 72 -9.64 1.27 -18.29
CA GLU A 72 -9.71 -0.07 -18.85
C GLU A 72 -9.16 -0.12 -20.28
N ALA A 73 -9.19 1.00 -21.02
CA ALA A 73 -8.52 1.14 -22.30
C ALA A 73 -6.99 1.01 -22.22
N LEU A 74 -6.41 1.18 -21.03
CA LEU A 74 -4.96 1.02 -20.84
C LEU A 74 -4.55 -0.43 -20.63
N THR A 75 -5.47 -1.31 -20.25
CA THR A 75 -5.18 -2.73 -19.98
C THR A 75 -5.71 -3.63 -21.09
N THR A 76 -6.85 -3.28 -21.68
CA THR A 76 -7.53 -4.10 -22.69
C THR A 76 -7.82 -3.29 -23.95
N PRO A 77 -7.60 -3.87 -25.14
CA PRO A 77 -7.94 -3.20 -26.39
C PRO A 77 -9.47 -3.11 -26.54
N HIS A 78 -9.96 -2.00 -27.07
CA HIS A 78 -11.37 -1.80 -27.39
C HIS A 78 -11.61 -1.73 -28.91
N SER A 79 -12.87 -1.86 -29.34
CA SER A 79 -13.26 -1.86 -30.76
C SER A 79 -12.88 -0.60 -31.51
N ASP A 80 -12.88 0.55 -30.81
CA ASP A 80 -12.70 1.87 -31.43
C ASP A 80 -11.23 2.28 -31.59
N LEU A 81 -10.29 1.34 -31.47
CA LEU A 81 -8.86 1.62 -31.65
C LEU A 81 -8.57 1.96 -33.11
N LYS A 82 -7.83 3.04 -33.32
CA LYS A 82 -7.41 3.50 -34.64
C LYS A 82 -6.27 2.63 -35.18
N ASN A 83 -5.35 2.20 -34.30
CA ASN A 83 -4.21 1.36 -34.67
C ASN A 83 -4.12 0.09 -33.79
N PRO A 84 -5.01 -0.91 -33.96
CA PRO A 84 -5.03 -2.12 -33.12
C PRO A 84 -3.69 -2.87 -33.07
N PHE A 85 -2.90 -2.83 -34.15
CA PHE A 85 -1.60 -3.50 -34.24
C PHE A 85 -0.49 -2.84 -33.38
N LEU A 86 -0.69 -1.60 -32.94
CA LEU A 86 0.25 -0.88 -32.07
C LEU A 86 -0.09 -1.05 -30.58
N PHE A 87 -1.18 -1.74 -30.26
CA PHE A 87 -1.53 -2.01 -28.88
C PHE A 87 -0.58 -3.06 -28.28
N PRO A 88 0.08 -2.78 -27.14
CA PRO A 88 1.01 -3.75 -26.54
C PRO A 88 0.30 -5.02 -26.04
N ASP A 89 0.92 -6.19 -26.21
CA ASP A 89 0.39 -7.53 -25.82
C ASP A 89 0.15 -7.73 -24.31
N GLY A 90 0.34 -6.70 -23.48
CA GLY A 90 0.02 -6.69 -22.05
C GLY A 90 -0.62 -5.37 -21.58
N GLY A 91 -1.09 -4.54 -22.50
CA GLY A 91 -1.57 -3.19 -22.21
C GLY A 91 -0.43 -2.18 -21.94
N TYR A 92 -0.82 -0.94 -21.74
CA TYR A 92 0.05 0.19 -21.38
C TYR A 92 0.39 0.21 -19.88
N ILE A 93 -0.40 -0.48 -19.07
CA ILE A 93 -0.18 -0.65 -17.63
C ILE A 93 -0.52 -2.09 -17.23
N SER A 94 0.26 -2.67 -16.31
CA SER A 94 0.06 -4.06 -15.86
C SER A 94 -1.25 -4.28 -15.10
N SER A 95 -1.71 -3.27 -14.36
CA SER A 95 -2.97 -3.31 -13.63
C SER A 95 -3.42 -1.89 -13.30
N ILE A 96 -4.74 -1.67 -13.28
CA ILE A 96 -5.30 -0.40 -12.82
C ILE A 96 -5.07 -0.29 -11.31
N PRO A 97 -4.39 0.77 -10.82
CA PRO A 97 -4.22 0.99 -9.40
C PRO A 97 -5.57 1.20 -8.72
N LYS A 98 -5.73 0.61 -7.53
CA LYS A 98 -6.94 0.80 -6.70
C LYS A 98 -6.71 1.91 -5.71
N ASP A 99 -7.70 2.79 -5.58
CA ASP A 99 -7.72 3.82 -4.55
C ASP A 99 -7.60 3.17 -3.15
N PRO A 100 -6.63 3.57 -2.32
CA PRO A 100 -6.55 3.19 -0.92
C PRO A 100 -7.78 3.53 -0.06
N TRP A 101 -8.66 4.43 -0.50
CA TRP A 101 -9.88 4.83 0.23
C TRP A 101 -11.19 4.23 -0.30
N GLY A 102 -11.14 3.46 -1.40
CA GLY A 102 -12.32 2.91 -2.08
C GLY A 102 -13.07 3.94 -2.91
#